data_AF-A0A8S3V884-F1
#
_entry.id   AF-A0A8S3V884-F1
#
_cell.length_a   1.000
_cell.length_b   1.000
_cell.length_c   1.000
_cell.angle_alpha   90.00
_cell.angle_beta   90.00
_cell.angle_gamma   90.00
#
_symmetry.space_group_name_H-M   'P 1'
#
loop_
_entity.id
_entity.type
_entity.pdbx_description
1 polymer ?
#
loop_
_entity_poly.entity_id
_entity_poly.type
_entity_poly.pdbx_seq_one_letter_code
_entity_poly.pdbx_strand_id
1 'polypeptide(L)'
;MGRFIEELIVENETYQTSDSVLEGWTKHFGDLAKKSNYQNFDQNYLEAVEDETEIILKICLLPLEAEIHIKIITLFGNITRSERSSLEWRIAERQLQIKTYSSNSWFIDLKKICGKYDIIEIEQYLDKPLTKIEWKRFITKKIHKYWEGAIKTRMKEYSTLRYLKCEYDIGRIHPLLKTSSANITEIKKLSICTKLVTGTYILQSNKAEYSNYATNPMCRLCNKADETIEHFILLCETTSQIRSSLIVKILHEGSLVLARESLQTPIDLITLIINPYHYLPKKMCKDVEDRVGNHLVPLCRQLLYTLHSKRYDVLTKTDTKANRK
;
A
#
# COMPACT_ATOMS: atom_id res chain seq x y z
N MET A 1 1.21 -10.96 19.75
CA MET A 1 2.39 -11.69 19.25
C MET A 1 2.06 -12.15 17.86
N GLY A 2 2.64 -11.51 16.83
CA GLY A 2 2.47 -11.98 15.46
C GLY A 2 3.32 -13.23 15.26
N ARG A 3 2.76 -14.26 14.61
CA ARG A 3 3.52 -15.43 14.20
C ARG A 3 4.50 -14.97 13.12
N PHE A 4 5.79 -14.99 13.43
CA PHE A 4 6.84 -14.80 12.43
C PHE A 4 6.82 -16.02 11.50
N ILE A 5 7.14 -15.83 10.22
CA ILE A 5 7.28 -16.96 9.29
C ILE A 5 8.53 -17.72 9.76
N GLU A 6 8.33 -18.95 10.26
CA GLU A 6 9.40 -19.79 10.80
C GLU A 6 10.27 -20.41 9.69
N GLU A 7 9.77 -20.42 8.45
CA GLU A 7 10.46 -21.01 7.30
C GLU A 7 10.05 -20.34 5.99
N LEU A 8 11.04 -19.89 5.21
CA LEU A 8 10.86 -19.39 3.84
C LEU A 8 11.67 -20.27 2.90
N ILE A 9 11.06 -20.73 1.80
CA ILE A 9 11.75 -21.49 0.74
C ILE A 9 11.75 -20.67 -0.55
N VAL A 10 12.93 -20.34 -1.06
CA VAL A 10 13.14 -19.60 -2.32
C VAL A 10 14.13 -20.37 -3.19
N GLU A 11 13.74 -20.70 -4.43
CA GLU A 11 14.64 -21.32 -5.43
C GLU A 11 15.45 -22.55 -4.90
N ASN A 12 14.82 -23.38 -4.06
CA ASN A 12 15.40 -24.56 -3.38
C ASN A 12 16.33 -24.26 -2.19
N GLU A 13 16.42 -23.01 -1.74
CA GLU A 13 17.09 -22.63 -0.49
C GLU A 13 16.06 -22.40 0.61
N THR A 14 16.33 -22.92 1.81
CA THR A 14 15.48 -22.79 2.99
C THR A 14 16.10 -21.81 4.00
N TYR A 15 15.31 -20.84 4.44
CA TYR A 15 15.69 -19.78 5.38
C TYR A 15 14.86 -19.92 6.67
N GLN A 16 15.52 -20.07 7.83
CA GLN A 16 14.88 -20.50 9.09
C GLN A 16 15.04 -19.50 10.25
N THR A 17 15.74 -18.40 10.05
CA THR A 17 15.91 -17.32 11.07
C THR A 17 15.30 -16.03 10.57
N SER A 18 14.93 -15.10 11.46
CA SER A 18 14.35 -13.81 11.02
C SER A 18 15.24 -13.09 10.01
N ASP A 19 16.55 -13.13 10.25
CA ASP A 19 17.55 -12.42 9.46
C ASP A 19 17.77 -13.12 8.12
N SER A 20 17.83 -14.46 8.10
CA SER A 20 17.94 -15.24 6.87
C SER A 20 16.65 -15.18 6.03
N VAL A 21 15.47 -15.14 6.65
CA VAL A 21 14.19 -14.95 5.94
C VAL A 21 14.17 -13.58 5.26
N LEU A 22 14.65 -12.53 5.93
CA LEU A 22 14.76 -11.19 5.33
C LEU A 22 15.79 -11.17 4.19
N GLU A 23 16.93 -11.83 4.35
CA GLU A 23 17.95 -12.00 3.32
C GLU A 23 17.41 -12.77 2.10
N GLY A 24 16.68 -13.86 2.32
CA GLY A 24 16.04 -14.66 1.28
C GLY A 24 15.00 -13.88 0.48
N TRP A 25 14.18 -13.08 1.16
CA TRP A 25 13.27 -12.13 0.49
C TRP A 25 14.03 -11.08 -0.31
N THR A 26 15.09 -10.51 0.25
CA THR A 26 15.92 -9.48 -0.40
C THR A 26 16.58 -10.04 -1.67
N LYS A 27 17.15 -11.23 -1.59
CA LYS A 27 17.73 -11.95 -2.73
C LYS A 27 16.67 -12.27 -3.79
N HIS A 28 15.53 -12.83 -3.38
CA HIS A 28 14.42 -13.16 -4.29
C HIS A 28 13.92 -11.94 -5.05
N PHE A 29 13.65 -10.84 -4.35
CA PHE A 29 13.17 -9.62 -4.98
C PHE A 29 14.27 -8.92 -5.79
N GLY A 30 15.53 -8.98 -5.36
CA GLY A 30 16.67 -8.49 -6.13
C GLY A 30 16.86 -9.25 -7.44
N ASP A 31 16.68 -10.57 -7.43
CA ASP A 31 16.77 -11.39 -8.64
C ASP A 31 15.53 -11.29 -9.52
N LEU A 32 14.34 -11.10 -8.94
CA LEU A 32 13.15 -10.69 -9.70
C LEU A 32 13.33 -9.30 -10.32
N ALA A 33 13.95 -8.36 -9.63
CA ALA A 33 14.27 -7.03 -10.15
C ALA A 33 15.27 -7.14 -11.31
N LYS A 34 16.35 -7.92 -11.17
CA LYS A 34 17.31 -8.22 -12.24
C LYS A 34 16.69 -8.98 -13.41
N LYS A 35 15.78 -9.93 -13.16
CA LYS A 35 15.00 -10.62 -14.21
C LYS A 35 13.97 -9.69 -14.87
N SER A 36 13.47 -8.70 -14.12
CA SER A 36 12.59 -7.65 -14.63
C SER A 36 13.34 -6.52 -15.35
N ASN A 37 14.68 -6.45 -15.21
CA ASN A 37 15.59 -5.74 -16.12
C ASN A 37 15.67 -6.45 -17.48
N TYR A 38 14.50 -6.70 -18.08
CA TYR A 38 14.35 -6.50 -19.51
C TYR A 38 14.72 -5.05 -19.79
N GLN A 39 15.99 -4.89 -20.15
CA GLN A 39 16.72 -3.69 -20.58
C GLN A 39 15.82 -2.50 -20.95
N ASN A 40 16.05 -1.37 -20.26
CA ASN A 40 15.50 -0.03 -20.50
C ASN A 40 14.13 0.29 -19.87
N PHE A 41 13.99 0.09 -18.56
CA PHE A 41 13.06 0.96 -17.80
C PHE A 41 13.79 2.23 -17.38
N ASP A 42 13.14 3.37 -17.57
CA ASP A 42 13.65 4.68 -17.14
C ASP A 42 13.73 4.69 -15.61
N GLN A 43 14.89 5.05 -15.06
CA GLN A 43 15.14 5.17 -13.63
C GLN A 43 14.07 6.06 -12.96
N ASN A 44 13.63 7.12 -13.65
CA ASN A 44 12.59 8.03 -13.18
C ASN A 44 11.24 7.34 -12.98
N TYR A 45 10.91 6.36 -13.82
CA TYR A 45 9.67 5.60 -13.73
C TYR A 45 9.72 4.62 -12.55
N LEU A 46 10.86 3.97 -12.33
CA LEU A 46 11.05 3.08 -11.18
C LEU A 46 10.96 3.87 -9.87
N GLU A 47 11.57 5.05 -9.81
CA GLU A 47 11.47 5.94 -8.63
C GLU A 47 10.02 6.36 -8.36
N ALA A 48 9.26 6.75 -9.40
CA ALA A 48 7.83 7.07 -9.24
C ALA A 48 7.00 5.87 -8.77
N VAL A 49 7.27 4.67 -9.30
CA VAL A 49 6.58 3.43 -8.92
C VAL A 49 6.94 2.98 -7.50
N GLU A 50 8.20 3.13 -7.10
CA GLU A 50 8.67 2.84 -5.75
C GLU A 50 8.02 3.79 -4.75
N ASP A 51 7.99 5.09 -5.02
CA ASP A 51 7.30 6.10 -4.22
C ASP A 51 5.80 5.79 -4.09
N GLU A 52 5.13 5.46 -5.19
CA GLU A 52 3.71 5.08 -5.18
C GLU A 52 3.47 3.82 -4.36
N THR A 53 4.26 2.76 -4.57
CA THR A 53 4.15 1.48 -3.84
C THR A 53 4.40 1.68 -2.36
N GLU A 54 5.38 2.51 -2.01
CA GLU A 54 5.68 2.91 -0.64
C GLU A 54 4.48 3.63 -0.02
N ILE A 55 3.77 4.51 -0.76
CA ILE A 55 2.55 5.16 -0.28
C ILE A 55 1.48 4.12 0.11
N ILE A 56 1.26 3.03 -0.64
CA ILE A 56 0.24 2.01 -0.25
C ILE A 56 0.66 1.17 0.93
N LEU A 57 1.94 0.78 0.98
CA LEU A 57 2.48 0.12 2.16
C LEU A 57 2.30 1.03 3.38
N LYS A 58 2.51 2.35 3.21
CA LYS A 58 2.27 3.38 4.23
C LYS A 58 0.79 3.68 4.50
N ILE A 59 -0.13 3.41 3.57
CA ILE A 59 -1.58 3.52 3.83
C ILE A 59 -1.99 2.45 4.84
N CYS A 60 -1.41 1.25 4.77
CA CYS A 60 -1.77 0.15 5.66
C CYS A 60 -0.89 0.09 6.92
N LEU A 61 0.36 0.53 6.83
CA LEU A 61 1.36 0.47 7.88
C LEU A 61 1.89 1.87 8.19
N LEU A 62 2.32 2.08 9.43
CA LEU A 62 3.06 3.29 9.72
C LEU A 62 4.40 3.29 8.97
N PRO A 63 4.85 4.44 8.44
CA PRO A 63 6.22 4.58 7.95
C PRO A 63 7.22 4.15 9.03
N LEU A 64 8.35 3.58 8.63
CA LEU A 64 9.41 3.16 9.55
C LEU A 64 9.83 4.29 10.51
N GLU A 65 9.93 5.52 9.98
CA GLU A 65 10.19 6.73 10.78
C GLU A 65 9.18 6.89 11.93
N ALA A 66 7.89 6.68 11.66
CA ALA A 66 6.83 6.81 12.65
C ALA A 66 6.94 5.74 13.74
N GLU A 67 7.28 4.51 13.37
CA GLU A 67 7.54 3.42 14.32
C GLU A 67 8.73 3.73 15.23
N ILE A 68 9.83 4.25 14.66
CA ILE A 68 10.99 4.70 15.43
C ILE A 68 10.58 5.82 16.41
N HIS A 69 9.82 6.80 15.93
CA HIS A 69 9.34 7.90 16.76
C HIS A 69 8.43 7.40 17.90
N ILE A 70 7.55 6.43 17.65
CA ILE A 70 6.74 5.78 18.69
C ILE A 70 7.63 5.18 19.77
N LYS A 71 8.72 4.49 19.41
CA LYS A 71 9.65 3.89 20.39
C LYS A 71 10.36 4.96 21.22
N ILE A 72 10.87 6.01 20.56
CA ILE A 72 11.53 7.15 21.22
C ILE A 72 10.59 7.81 22.23
N ILE A 73 9.36 8.14 21.82
CA ILE A 73 8.40 8.81 22.71
C ILE A 73 7.87 7.84 23.80
N THR A 74 7.77 6.54 23.50
CA THR A 74 7.40 5.52 24.50
C THR A 74 8.46 5.40 25.58
N LEU A 75 9.75 5.44 25.21
CA LEU A 75 10.86 5.46 26.17
C LEU A 75 10.77 6.67 27.09
N PHE A 76 10.50 7.87 26.55
CA PHE A 76 10.27 9.05 27.37
C PHE A 76 9.08 8.88 28.32
N GLY A 77 7.98 8.30 27.84
CA GLY A 77 6.83 7.98 28.68
C GLY A 77 7.21 7.09 29.88
N ASN A 78 8.13 6.15 29.72
CA ASN A 78 8.62 5.35 30.84
C ASN A 78 9.41 6.21 31.83
N ILE A 79 10.30 7.07 31.34
CA ILE A 79 11.06 8.01 32.18
C ILE A 79 10.12 8.89 33.01
N THR A 80 9.04 9.42 32.41
CA THR A 80 8.09 10.28 33.14
C THR A 80 7.39 9.60 34.30
N ARG A 81 7.24 8.27 34.25
CA ARG A 81 6.62 7.45 35.29
C ARG A 81 7.62 6.89 36.31
N SER A 82 8.93 7.06 36.07
CA SER A 82 9.96 6.68 37.04
C SER A 82 9.89 7.57 38.27
N GLU A 83 10.47 7.11 39.37
CA GLU A 83 10.63 7.93 40.58
C GLU A 83 11.44 9.19 40.26
N ARG A 84 11.08 10.34 40.85
CA ARG A 84 11.79 11.61 40.63
C ARG A 84 13.27 11.55 41.06
N SER A 85 13.59 10.63 41.98
CA SER A 85 14.95 10.35 42.44
C SER A 85 15.79 9.59 41.40
N SER A 86 15.17 8.98 40.38
CA SER A 86 15.87 8.19 39.37
C SER A 86 16.80 9.06 38.53
N LEU A 87 17.92 8.48 38.11
CA LEU A 87 18.92 9.17 37.30
C LEU A 87 18.32 9.63 35.96
N GLU A 88 17.53 8.78 35.32
CA GLU A 88 16.88 9.04 34.03
C GLU A 88 15.91 10.22 34.13
N TRP A 89 15.11 10.28 35.20
CA TRP A 89 14.16 11.37 35.41
C TRP A 89 14.88 12.70 35.61
N ARG A 90 15.91 12.74 36.47
CA ARG A 90 16.71 13.95 36.73
C ARG A 90 17.48 14.44 35.50
N ILE A 91 17.99 13.51 34.69
CA ILE A 91 18.62 13.86 33.41
C ILE A 91 17.57 14.45 32.47
N ALA A 92 16.39 13.84 32.35
CA ALA A 92 15.33 14.33 31.49
C ALA A 92 14.90 15.74 31.85
N GLU A 93 14.59 15.99 33.13
CA GLU A 93 14.24 17.31 33.65
C GLU A 93 15.31 18.35 33.31
N ARG A 94 16.56 18.08 33.69
CA ARG A 94 17.68 19.00 33.45
C ARG A 94 17.89 19.29 31.97
N GLN A 95 17.88 18.25 31.12
CA GLN A 95 18.15 18.42 29.69
C GLN A 95 17.03 19.18 29.00
N LEU A 96 15.77 18.93 29.35
CA LEU A 96 14.62 19.63 28.76
C LEU A 96 14.54 21.11 29.17
N GLN A 97 15.07 21.48 30.35
CA GLN A 97 15.11 22.87 30.84
C GLN A 97 16.31 23.66 30.31
N ILE A 98 17.50 23.04 30.23
CA ILE A 98 18.75 23.78 29.96
C ILE A 98 19.11 23.80 28.48
N LYS A 99 18.84 22.72 27.73
CA LYS A 99 19.34 22.60 26.36
C LYS A 99 18.52 23.41 25.37
N THR A 100 19.22 24.07 24.46
CA THR A 100 18.63 24.77 23.31
C THR A 100 18.24 23.78 22.21
N TYR A 101 17.37 24.22 21.29
CA TYR A 101 16.89 23.40 20.16
C TYR A 101 18.00 22.97 19.18
N SER A 102 19.16 23.64 19.21
CA SER A 102 20.35 23.33 18.42
C SER A 102 21.25 22.25 19.04
N SER A 103 20.99 21.80 20.26
CA SER A 103 21.81 20.77 20.92
C SER A 103 21.60 19.38 20.30
N ASN A 104 22.67 18.60 20.17
CA ASN A 104 22.65 17.18 19.78
C ASN A 104 22.23 16.24 20.93
N SER A 105 21.31 16.69 21.79
CA SER A 105 20.83 15.90 22.93
C SER A 105 19.62 15.08 22.51
N TRP A 106 19.55 13.83 22.95
CA TRP A 106 18.40 12.95 22.70
C TRP A 106 17.07 13.59 23.10
N PHE A 107 17.04 14.36 24.21
CA PHE A 107 15.82 15.05 24.68
C PHE A 107 15.41 16.21 23.77
N ILE A 108 16.36 16.84 23.07
CA ILE A 108 16.07 17.88 22.08
C ILE A 108 15.57 17.27 20.78
N ASP A 109 16.11 16.13 20.37
CA ASP A 109 15.57 15.38 19.23
C ASP A 109 14.16 14.83 19.53
N LEU A 110 13.92 14.37 20.76
CA LEU A 110 12.57 14.07 21.25
C LEU A 110 11.64 15.29 21.16
N LYS A 111 12.06 16.48 21.58
CA LYS A 111 11.27 17.72 21.43
C LYS A 111 10.94 18.01 19.96
N LYS A 112 11.90 17.84 19.04
CA LYS A 112 11.69 17.99 17.59
C LYS A 112 10.63 17.00 17.07
N ILE A 113 10.78 15.73 17.45
CA ILE A 113 9.84 14.65 17.08
C ILE A 113 8.44 14.95 17.62
N CYS A 114 8.32 15.38 18.88
CA CYS A 114 7.05 15.77 19.49
C CYS A 114 6.43 16.99 18.79
N GLY A 115 7.25 17.98 18.41
CA GLY A 115 6.83 19.12 17.60
C GLY A 115 6.21 18.71 16.26
N LYS A 116 6.82 17.74 15.54
CA LYS A 116 6.28 17.19 14.28
C LYS A 116 4.85 16.63 14.44
N TYR A 117 4.49 16.12 15.60
CA TYR A 117 3.19 15.49 15.87
C TYR A 117 2.24 16.37 16.70
N ASP A 118 2.50 17.67 16.81
CA ASP A 118 1.74 18.61 17.66
C ASP A 118 1.61 18.12 19.12
N ILE A 119 2.68 17.54 19.66
CA ILE A 119 2.81 17.17 21.08
C ILE A 119 3.62 18.30 21.73
N ILE A 120 2.92 19.34 22.15
CA ILE A 120 3.51 20.54 22.75
C ILE A 120 3.75 20.30 24.25
N GLU A 121 4.72 21.01 24.84
CA GLU A 121 5.03 21.01 26.28
C GLU A 121 5.26 19.60 26.82
N ILE A 122 6.23 18.88 26.26
CA ILE A 122 6.51 17.50 26.67
C ILE A 122 6.98 17.39 28.13
N GLU A 123 7.60 18.46 28.64
CA GLU A 123 8.02 18.62 30.02
C GLU A 123 6.88 18.52 31.03
N GLN A 124 5.64 18.90 30.67
CA GLN A 124 4.49 18.84 31.60
C GLN A 124 4.21 17.42 32.08
N TYR A 125 4.59 16.42 31.29
CA TYR A 125 4.38 15.02 31.61
C TYR A 125 5.38 14.49 32.64
N LEU A 126 6.48 15.20 32.93
CA LEU A 126 7.35 14.87 34.07
C LEU A 126 6.66 15.17 35.40
N ASP A 127 5.85 16.22 35.45
CA ASP A 127 5.10 16.59 36.65
C ASP A 127 3.81 15.79 36.79
N LYS A 128 3.09 15.62 35.68
CA LYS A 128 1.82 14.90 35.63
C LYS A 128 1.90 13.76 34.61
N PRO A 129 2.55 12.63 34.97
CA PRO A 129 2.70 11.52 34.04
C PRO A 129 1.36 10.87 33.73
N LEU A 130 1.13 10.53 32.46
CA LEU A 130 -0.01 9.70 32.07
C LEU A 130 0.26 8.24 32.43
N THR A 131 -0.82 7.49 32.69
CA THR A 131 -0.72 6.04 32.82
C THR A 131 -0.20 5.42 31.51
N LYS A 132 0.36 4.21 31.58
CA LYS A 132 0.90 3.51 30.40
C LYS A 132 -0.13 3.39 29.26
N ILE A 133 -1.39 3.11 29.59
CA ILE A 133 -2.47 2.95 28.61
C ILE A 133 -2.84 4.29 27.98
N GLU A 134 -2.98 5.34 28.80
CA GLU A 134 -3.28 6.69 28.31
C GLU A 134 -2.16 7.23 27.43
N TRP A 135 -0.90 7.06 27.84
CA TRP A 135 0.28 7.44 27.07
C TRP A 135 0.29 6.78 25.70
N LYS A 136 0.14 5.45 25.67
CA LYS A 136 0.08 4.69 24.40
C LYS A 136 -1.03 5.22 23.49
N ARG A 137 -2.25 5.37 24.03
CA ARG A 137 -3.40 5.87 23.26
C ARG A 137 -3.17 7.28 22.74
N PHE A 138 -2.60 8.16 23.57
CA PHE A 138 -2.29 9.54 23.23
C PHE A 138 -1.27 9.63 22.08
N ILE A 139 -0.13 8.94 22.21
CA ILE A 139 0.94 8.92 21.19
C ILE A 139 0.46 8.29 19.89
N THR A 140 -0.20 7.12 19.94
CA THR A 140 -0.76 6.47 18.75
C THR A 140 -1.73 7.41 18.03
N LYS A 141 -2.64 8.07 18.76
CA LYS A 141 -3.61 9.00 18.16
C LYS A 141 -2.91 10.18 17.47
N LYS A 142 -1.92 10.80 18.11
CA LYS A 142 -1.19 11.95 17.58
C LYS A 142 -0.40 11.59 16.31
N ILE A 143 0.37 10.51 16.36
CA ILE A 143 1.19 10.05 15.24
C ILE A 143 0.32 9.57 14.08
N HIS A 144 -0.72 8.77 14.33
CA HIS A 144 -1.63 8.34 13.28
C HIS A 144 -2.33 9.53 12.61
N LYS A 145 -2.82 10.51 13.39
CA LYS A 145 -3.47 11.69 12.82
C LYS A 145 -2.54 12.47 11.88
N TYR A 146 -1.28 12.69 12.29
CA TYR A 146 -0.29 13.36 11.46
C TYR A 146 -0.09 12.62 10.13
N TRP A 147 0.22 11.32 10.20
CA TRP A 147 0.51 10.54 9.00
C TRP A 147 -0.72 10.36 8.13
N GLU A 148 -1.92 10.26 8.70
CA GLU A 148 -3.16 10.15 7.95
C GLU A 148 -3.39 11.43 7.14
N GLY A 149 -3.12 12.60 7.74
CA GLY A 149 -3.13 13.87 7.02
C GLY A 149 -2.06 13.93 5.93
N ALA A 150 -0.82 13.59 6.26
CA ALA A 150 0.30 13.65 5.33
C ALA A 150 0.11 12.74 4.10
N ILE A 151 -0.33 11.50 4.33
CA ILE A 151 -0.62 10.53 3.25
C ILE A 151 -1.80 11.01 2.41
N LYS A 152 -2.90 11.48 3.02
CA LYS A 152 -4.04 12.01 2.26
C LYS A 152 -3.68 13.22 1.41
N THR A 153 -2.79 14.09 1.89
CA THR A 153 -2.29 15.22 1.10
C THR A 153 -1.50 14.72 -0.10
N ARG A 154 -0.51 13.83 0.13
CA ARG A 154 0.29 13.25 -0.95
C ARG A 154 -0.56 12.50 -1.97
N MET A 155 -1.50 11.67 -1.55
CA MET A 155 -2.36 10.91 -2.46
C MET A 155 -3.12 11.79 -3.47
N LYS A 156 -3.46 13.04 -3.10
CA LYS A 156 -4.12 13.99 -4.03
C LYS A 156 -3.19 14.49 -5.14
N GLU A 157 -1.89 14.41 -4.93
CA GLU A 157 -0.87 14.82 -5.91
C GLU A 157 -0.69 13.77 -7.01
N TYR A 158 -1.08 12.50 -6.75
CA TYR A 158 -0.92 11.39 -7.69
C TYR A 158 -2.24 11.02 -8.36
N SER A 159 -2.40 11.39 -9.64
CA SER A 159 -3.58 11.05 -10.45
C SER A 159 -3.73 9.54 -10.70
N THR A 160 -2.63 8.80 -10.63
CA THR A 160 -2.53 7.33 -10.70
C THR A 160 -3.27 6.64 -9.56
N LEU A 161 -3.36 7.28 -8.39
CA LEU A 161 -4.04 6.76 -7.20
C LEU A 161 -5.55 7.05 -7.18
N ARG A 162 -6.14 7.57 -8.28
CA ARG A 162 -7.56 7.94 -8.35
C ARG A 162 -8.54 6.81 -8.01
N TYR A 163 -8.13 5.56 -8.21
CA TYR A 163 -8.96 4.39 -7.89
C TYR A 163 -8.86 3.98 -6.41
N LEU A 164 -7.84 4.47 -5.70
CA LEU A 164 -7.65 4.21 -4.28
C LEU A 164 -8.43 5.24 -3.46
N LYS A 165 -9.41 4.77 -2.69
CA LYS A 165 -10.21 5.65 -1.83
C LYS A 165 -9.34 6.16 -0.67
N CYS A 166 -9.20 7.48 -0.54
CA CYS A 166 -8.37 8.13 0.49
C CYS A 166 -8.92 8.04 1.93
N GLU A 167 -10.05 7.37 2.18
CA GLU A 167 -10.73 7.39 3.48
C GLU A 167 -10.23 6.33 4.48
N TYR A 168 -8.91 6.11 4.52
CA TYR A 168 -8.34 5.00 5.25
C TYR A 168 -7.74 5.36 6.61
N ASP A 169 -7.89 4.46 7.59
CA ASP A 169 -7.33 4.59 8.94
C ASP A 169 -5.95 3.90 9.01
N ILE A 170 -4.90 4.65 9.31
CA ILE A 170 -3.55 4.09 9.48
C ILE A 170 -3.53 2.97 10.54
N GLY A 171 -2.76 1.92 10.22
CA GLY A 171 -2.54 0.76 11.10
C GLY A 171 -3.61 -0.33 10.95
N ARG A 172 -4.53 -0.18 9.99
CA ARG A 172 -5.43 -1.24 9.56
C ARG A 172 -4.97 -1.72 8.16
N ILE A 173 -5.38 -2.91 7.74
CA ILE A 173 -5.15 -3.40 6.37
C ILE A 173 -6.28 -2.95 5.44
N HIS A 174 -5.96 -2.33 4.30
CA HIS A 174 -6.97 -1.87 3.34
C HIS A 174 -7.85 -3.07 2.91
N PRO A 175 -9.19 -2.94 2.82
CA PRO A 175 -10.07 -4.07 2.49
C PRO A 175 -9.73 -4.75 1.17
N LEU A 176 -9.22 -4.00 0.18
CA LEU A 176 -8.69 -4.58 -1.06
C LEU A 176 -7.50 -5.51 -0.87
N LEU A 177 -6.71 -5.34 0.19
CA LEU A 177 -5.56 -6.18 0.51
C LEU A 177 -5.92 -7.34 1.43
N LYS A 178 -7.14 -7.37 1.99
CA LYS A 178 -7.61 -8.52 2.76
C LYS A 178 -7.75 -9.72 1.83
N THR A 179 -7.20 -10.85 2.24
CA THR A 179 -7.44 -12.16 1.63
C THR A 179 -7.94 -13.11 2.72
N SER A 180 -8.94 -13.93 2.39
CA SER A 180 -9.47 -14.95 3.29
C SER A 180 -8.58 -16.18 3.37
N SER A 181 -7.65 -16.36 2.42
CA SER A 181 -6.75 -17.51 2.36
C SER A 181 -5.32 -17.10 1.97
N ALA A 182 -4.34 -17.86 2.47
CA ALA A 182 -2.94 -17.77 2.05
C ALA A 182 -2.68 -18.49 0.71
N ASN A 183 -3.69 -18.61 -0.14
CA ASN A 183 -3.58 -19.28 -1.44
C ASN A 183 -2.70 -18.46 -2.39
N ILE A 184 -1.66 -19.08 -2.95
CA ILE A 184 -0.70 -18.44 -3.86
C ILE A 184 -1.39 -17.80 -5.07
N THR A 185 -2.42 -18.45 -5.63
CA THR A 185 -3.19 -17.90 -6.75
C THR A 185 -3.94 -16.64 -6.35
N GLU A 186 -4.51 -16.59 -5.15
CA GLU A 186 -5.16 -15.37 -4.63
C GLU A 186 -4.15 -14.25 -4.37
N ILE A 187 -2.96 -14.58 -3.87
CA ILE A 187 -1.87 -13.61 -3.70
C ILE A 187 -1.44 -13.02 -5.05
N LYS A 188 -1.31 -13.85 -6.09
CA LYS A 188 -1.00 -13.39 -7.45
C LYS A 188 -2.08 -12.47 -8.01
N LYS A 189 -3.35 -12.85 -7.87
CA LYS A 189 -4.49 -11.99 -8.27
C LYS A 189 -4.48 -10.66 -7.54
N LEU A 190 -4.23 -10.69 -6.23
CA LEU A 190 -4.14 -9.51 -5.40
C LEU A 190 -3.02 -8.58 -5.88
N SER A 191 -1.83 -9.12 -6.18
CA SER A 191 -0.71 -8.32 -6.70
C SER A 191 -1.08 -7.54 -7.95
N ILE A 192 -1.80 -8.16 -8.90
CA ILE A 192 -2.25 -7.48 -10.12
C ILE A 192 -3.26 -6.37 -9.80
N CYS A 193 -4.23 -6.66 -8.92
CA CYS A 193 -5.21 -5.68 -8.48
C CYS A 193 -4.54 -4.48 -7.81
N THR A 194 -3.61 -4.71 -6.87
CA THR A 194 -2.82 -3.66 -6.21
C THR A 194 -2.12 -2.82 -7.26
N LYS A 195 -1.35 -3.41 -8.19
CA LYS A 195 -0.64 -2.65 -9.23
C LYS A 195 -1.57 -1.75 -10.06
N LEU A 196 -2.79 -2.20 -10.36
CA LEU A 196 -3.76 -1.39 -11.11
C LEU A 196 -4.37 -0.26 -10.28
N VAL A 197 -4.73 -0.54 -9.01
CA VAL A 197 -5.25 0.47 -8.08
C VAL A 197 -4.24 1.60 -7.88
N THR A 198 -2.96 1.27 -8.01
CA THR A 198 -1.85 2.13 -7.59
C THR A 198 -1.12 2.76 -8.76
N GLY A 199 -1.53 2.47 -10.00
CA GLY A 199 -0.88 2.99 -11.20
C GLY A 199 0.45 2.32 -11.57
N THR A 200 0.92 1.36 -10.79
CA THR A 200 2.20 0.67 -11.01
C THR A 200 2.11 -0.53 -11.97
N TYR A 201 0.92 -0.77 -12.53
CA TYR A 201 0.73 -1.79 -13.56
C TYR A 201 1.17 -1.26 -14.93
N ILE A 202 2.23 -1.85 -15.49
CA ILE A 202 2.85 -1.39 -16.74
C ILE A 202 1.97 -1.69 -17.96
N LEU A 203 1.26 -0.68 -18.45
CA LEU A 203 0.62 -0.70 -19.77
C LEU A 203 1.49 0.00 -20.83
N GLN A 204 1.23 -0.25 -22.11
CA GLN A 204 1.99 0.42 -23.17
C GLN A 204 1.82 1.95 -23.15
N SER A 205 0.65 2.47 -22.77
CA SER A 205 0.44 3.92 -22.62
C SER A 205 1.35 4.52 -21.56
N ASN A 206 1.38 3.94 -20.35
CA ASN A 206 2.33 4.34 -19.29
C ASN A 206 3.78 4.23 -19.77
N LYS A 207 4.14 3.13 -20.44
CA LYS A 207 5.50 2.96 -20.95
C LYS A 207 5.87 4.05 -21.97
N ALA A 208 4.94 4.45 -22.82
CA ALA A 208 5.16 5.53 -23.79
C ALA A 208 5.26 6.91 -23.14
N GLU A 209 4.49 7.16 -22.09
CA GLU A 209 4.50 8.42 -21.34
C GLU A 209 5.81 8.65 -20.58
N TYR A 210 6.34 7.59 -19.94
CA TYR A 210 7.51 7.70 -19.06
C TYR A 210 8.83 7.21 -19.67
N SER A 211 8.86 6.84 -20.96
CA SER A 211 10.10 6.44 -21.61
C SER A 211 10.76 7.63 -22.29
N ASN A 212 12.06 7.80 -22.07
CA ASN A 212 12.89 8.73 -22.86
C ASN A 212 13.02 8.33 -24.34
N TYR A 213 12.52 7.15 -24.73
CA TYR A 213 12.55 6.65 -26.10
C TYR A 213 11.14 6.61 -26.69
N ALA A 214 11.04 6.80 -28.01
CA ALA A 214 9.81 6.64 -28.76
C ALA A 214 9.26 5.21 -28.61
N THR A 215 8.38 5.01 -27.63
CA THR A 215 7.71 3.75 -27.36
C THR A 215 6.29 3.83 -27.93
N ASN A 216 5.87 2.78 -28.64
CA ASN A 216 4.53 2.71 -29.20
C ASN A 216 3.49 2.44 -28.08
N PRO A 217 2.51 3.34 -27.84
CA PRO A 217 1.49 3.17 -26.81
C PRO A 217 0.42 2.12 -27.15
N MET A 218 0.39 1.60 -28.38
CA MET A 218 -0.65 0.70 -28.87
C MET A 218 -0.69 -0.64 -28.12
N CYS A 219 -1.89 -1.11 -27.82
CA CYS A 219 -2.13 -2.38 -27.12
C CYS A 219 -1.58 -3.57 -27.89
N ARG A 220 -0.65 -4.31 -27.27
CA ARG A 220 0.00 -5.49 -27.88
C ARG A 220 -0.94 -6.67 -28.13
N LEU A 221 -2.14 -6.65 -27.54
CA LEU A 221 -3.15 -7.68 -27.74
C LEU A 221 -3.95 -7.50 -29.03
N CYS A 222 -4.29 -6.26 -29.38
CA CYS A 222 -5.17 -5.97 -30.51
C CYS A 222 -4.49 -5.11 -31.61
N ASN A 223 -3.46 -4.35 -31.25
CA ASN A 223 -2.78 -3.34 -32.09
C ASN A 223 -3.74 -2.33 -32.74
N LYS A 224 -4.86 -2.00 -32.09
CA LYS A 224 -5.89 -1.07 -32.63
C LYS A 224 -6.00 0.27 -31.90
N ALA A 225 -5.65 0.34 -30.62
CA ALA A 225 -5.73 1.55 -29.81
C ALA A 225 -4.66 1.52 -28.70
N ASP A 226 -4.44 2.67 -28.08
CA ASP A 226 -3.54 2.80 -26.94
C ASP A 226 -3.95 1.87 -25.78
N GLU A 227 -2.96 1.24 -25.14
CA GLU A 227 -3.19 0.37 -24.00
C GLU A 227 -3.39 1.19 -22.73
N THR A 228 -4.54 1.84 -22.59
CA THR A 228 -4.94 2.49 -21.33
C THR A 228 -5.56 1.47 -20.36
N ILE A 229 -5.75 1.84 -19.08
CA ILE A 229 -6.46 0.99 -18.10
C ILE A 229 -7.86 0.64 -18.60
N GLU A 230 -8.58 1.63 -19.15
CA GLU A 230 -9.89 1.44 -19.76
C GLU A 230 -9.83 0.48 -20.95
N HIS A 231 -8.86 0.65 -21.85
CA HIS A 231 -8.73 -0.27 -22.98
C HIS A 231 -8.44 -1.69 -22.51
N PHE A 232 -7.52 -1.85 -21.57
CA PHE A 232 -7.12 -3.15 -21.02
C PHE A 232 -8.29 -3.87 -20.34
N ILE A 233 -9.04 -3.14 -19.49
CA ILE A 233 -10.12 -3.72 -18.67
C ILE A 233 -11.43 -3.84 -19.43
N LEU A 234 -11.78 -2.93 -20.34
CA LEU A 234 -13.13 -2.83 -20.92
C LEU A 234 -13.19 -2.87 -22.45
N LEU A 235 -12.19 -2.41 -23.19
CA LEU A 235 -12.35 -2.18 -24.65
C LEU A 235 -11.62 -3.18 -25.55
N CYS A 236 -10.44 -3.69 -25.19
CA CYS A 236 -9.65 -4.62 -25.99
C CYS A 236 -10.45 -5.81 -26.57
N GLU A 237 -10.63 -5.86 -27.89
CA GLU A 237 -11.47 -6.88 -28.55
C GLU A 237 -10.95 -8.31 -28.35
N THR A 238 -9.63 -8.49 -28.31
CA THR A 238 -8.95 -9.79 -28.14
C THR A 238 -9.35 -10.49 -26.84
N THR A 239 -9.77 -9.74 -25.82
CA THR A 239 -10.20 -10.27 -24.52
C THR A 239 -11.70 -10.16 -24.29
N SER A 240 -12.47 -9.73 -25.29
CA SER A 240 -13.92 -9.49 -25.19
C SER A 240 -14.71 -10.67 -24.61
N GLN A 241 -14.48 -11.89 -25.12
CA GLN A 241 -15.18 -13.09 -24.65
C GLN A 241 -14.92 -13.38 -23.16
N ILE A 242 -13.66 -13.24 -22.72
CA ILE A 242 -13.26 -13.43 -21.31
C ILE A 242 -13.99 -12.39 -20.45
N ARG A 243 -13.96 -11.12 -20.87
CA ARG A 243 -14.58 -10.03 -20.14
C ARG A 243 -16.08 -10.17 -19.99
N SER A 244 -16.81 -10.40 -21.09
CA SER A 244 -18.28 -10.38 -21.08
C SER A 244 -18.85 -11.35 -20.04
N SER A 245 -18.25 -12.54 -19.91
CA SER A 245 -18.70 -13.54 -18.94
C SER A 245 -18.55 -13.11 -17.47
N LEU A 246 -17.48 -12.37 -17.14
CA LEU A 246 -17.18 -11.94 -15.78
C LEU A 246 -17.80 -10.58 -15.45
N ILE A 247 -17.83 -9.66 -16.41
CA ILE A 247 -18.44 -8.33 -16.23
C ILE A 247 -19.93 -8.47 -15.90
N VAL A 248 -20.68 -9.36 -16.56
CA VAL A 248 -22.09 -9.58 -16.23
C VAL A 248 -22.27 -10.03 -14.77
N LYS A 249 -21.39 -10.91 -14.27
CA LYS A 249 -21.42 -11.36 -12.87
C LYS A 249 -21.04 -10.25 -11.89
N ILE A 250 -20.02 -9.45 -12.22
CA ILE A 250 -19.58 -8.30 -11.43
C ILE A 250 -20.70 -7.26 -11.36
N LEU A 251 -21.36 -6.95 -12.47
CA LEU A 251 -22.48 -6.00 -12.50
C LEU A 251 -23.66 -6.52 -11.70
N HIS A 252 -23.97 -7.82 -11.79
CA HIS A 252 -25.02 -8.42 -10.97
C HIS A 252 -24.71 -8.31 -9.47
N GLU A 253 -23.57 -8.79 -9.00
CA GLU A 253 -23.20 -8.70 -7.58
C GLU A 253 -23.04 -7.26 -7.11
N GLY A 254 -22.43 -6.40 -7.94
CA GLY A 254 -22.30 -4.98 -7.68
C GLY A 254 -23.66 -4.31 -7.51
N SER A 255 -24.63 -4.58 -8.37
CA SER A 255 -25.99 -4.02 -8.26
C SER A 255 -26.67 -4.43 -6.95
N LEU A 256 -26.49 -5.68 -6.50
CA LEU A 256 -27.08 -6.18 -5.26
C LEU A 256 -26.46 -5.55 -4.01
N VAL A 257 -25.17 -5.26 -4.04
CA VAL A 257 -24.46 -4.54 -2.98
C VAL A 257 -24.90 -3.06 -2.96
N LEU A 258 -24.87 -2.40 -4.11
CA LEU A 258 -25.04 -0.95 -4.20
C LEU A 258 -26.51 -0.53 -4.03
N ALA A 259 -27.47 -1.37 -4.45
CA ALA A 259 -28.89 -1.13 -4.21
C ALA A 259 -29.25 -1.11 -2.72
N ARG A 260 -28.57 -1.92 -1.90
CA ARG A 260 -28.78 -1.94 -0.44
C ARG A 260 -28.33 -0.66 0.24
N GLU A 261 -27.26 -0.06 -0.25
CA GLU A 261 -26.68 1.16 0.31
C GLU A 261 -27.33 2.44 -0.23
N SER A 262 -28.32 2.33 -1.13
CA SER A 262 -29.05 3.48 -1.73
C SER A 262 -28.13 4.56 -2.31
N LEU A 263 -27.04 4.13 -2.96
CA LEU A 263 -26.05 5.05 -3.51
C LEU A 263 -26.62 5.79 -4.72
N GLN A 264 -26.67 7.12 -4.63
CA GLN A 264 -27.11 8.00 -5.73
C GLN A 264 -25.99 8.34 -6.72
N THR A 265 -24.75 7.96 -6.40
CA THR A 265 -23.57 8.31 -7.19
C THR A 265 -23.50 7.46 -8.48
N PRO A 266 -23.25 8.06 -9.65
CA PRO A 266 -22.99 7.29 -10.85
C PRO A 266 -21.80 6.36 -10.64
N ILE A 267 -21.95 5.10 -11.04
CA ILE A 267 -20.95 4.07 -10.84
C ILE A 267 -20.05 4.04 -12.08
N ASP A 268 -18.80 4.45 -11.91
CA ASP A 268 -17.73 4.15 -12.86
C ASP A 268 -17.34 2.66 -12.75
N LEU A 269 -17.51 1.93 -13.84
CA LEU A 269 -17.29 0.49 -13.91
C LEU A 269 -15.81 0.12 -13.72
N ILE A 270 -14.88 0.96 -14.19
CA ILE A 270 -13.43 0.72 -14.01
C ILE A 270 -13.11 0.74 -12.53
N THR A 271 -13.56 1.79 -11.83
CA THR A 271 -13.39 1.94 -10.39
C THR A 271 -14.07 0.81 -9.62
N LEU A 272 -15.25 0.33 -10.04
CA LEU A 272 -15.90 -0.83 -9.42
C LEU A 272 -15.07 -2.11 -9.57
N ILE A 273 -14.50 -2.35 -10.75
CA ILE A 273 -13.67 -3.53 -11.02
C ILE A 273 -12.34 -3.46 -10.27
N ILE A 274 -11.68 -2.30 -10.27
CA ILE A 274 -10.37 -2.11 -9.62
C ILE A 274 -10.51 -2.07 -8.10
N ASN A 275 -11.51 -1.34 -7.59
CA ASN A 275 -11.73 -1.15 -6.16
C ASN A 275 -13.23 -1.15 -5.79
N PRO A 276 -13.84 -2.32 -5.56
CA PRO A 276 -15.24 -2.40 -5.14
C PRO A 276 -15.59 -1.61 -3.88
N TYR A 277 -14.62 -1.38 -2.99
CA TYR A 277 -14.82 -0.63 -1.75
C TYR A 277 -14.88 0.89 -1.95
N HIS A 278 -14.57 1.40 -3.15
CA HIS A 278 -14.57 2.83 -3.44
C HIS A 278 -15.96 3.46 -3.16
N TYR A 279 -17.02 2.76 -3.54
CA TYR A 279 -18.39 3.24 -3.40
C TYR A 279 -19.01 3.00 -2.03
N LEU A 280 -18.34 2.26 -1.14
CA LEU A 280 -18.93 1.84 0.13
C LEU A 280 -18.67 2.89 1.22
N PRO A 281 -19.63 3.11 2.14
CA PRO A 281 -19.43 4.01 3.27
C PRO A 281 -18.37 3.47 4.24
N LYS A 282 -17.71 4.36 4.98
CA LYS A 282 -16.68 3.98 5.97
C LYS A 282 -17.21 3.04 7.06
N LYS A 283 -18.49 3.16 7.40
CA LYS A 283 -19.20 2.27 8.32
C LYS A 283 -20.32 1.60 7.52
N MET A 284 -20.10 0.35 7.14
CA MET A 284 -21.11 -0.48 6.47
C MET A 284 -21.57 -1.60 7.40
N CYS A 285 -22.75 -2.16 7.11
CA CYS A 285 -23.19 -3.39 7.77
C CYS A 285 -22.21 -4.52 7.45
N LYS A 286 -21.94 -5.39 8.44
CA LYS A 286 -21.04 -6.54 8.27
C LYS A 286 -21.47 -7.44 7.11
N ASP A 287 -22.77 -7.65 6.92
CA ASP A 287 -23.30 -8.47 5.81
C ASP A 287 -22.91 -7.92 4.43
N VAL A 288 -22.81 -6.59 4.31
CA VAL A 288 -22.39 -5.93 3.07
C VAL A 288 -20.88 -6.04 2.89
N GLU A 289 -20.10 -5.84 3.95
CA GLU A 289 -18.64 -6.05 3.93
C GLU A 289 -18.31 -7.50 3.53
N ASP A 290 -18.97 -8.47 4.16
CA ASP A 290 -18.79 -9.90 3.89
C ASP A 290 -19.22 -10.24 2.46
N ARG A 291 -20.33 -9.68 1.97
CA ARG A 291 -20.77 -9.91 0.58
C ARG A 291 -19.75 -9.38 -0.43
N VAL A 292 -19.25 -8.17 -0.22
CA VAL A 292 -18.25 -7.54 -1.09
C VAL A 292 -16.96 -8.36 -1.06
N GLY A 293 -16.48 -8.70 0.14
CA GLY A 293 -15.23 -9.44 0.33
C GLY A 293 -15.28 -10.87 -0.20
N ASN A 294 -16.41 -11.56 -0.07
CA ASN A 294 -16.52 -12.98 -0.41
C ASN A 294 -17.06 -13.24 -1.82
N HIS A 295 -17.76 -12.29 -2.44
CA HIS A 295 -18.38 -12.50 -3.76
C HIS A 295 -17.86 -11.53 -4.82
N LEU A 296 -17.95 -10.22 -4.57
CA LEU A 296 -17.63 -9.22 -5.58
C LEU A 296 -16.11 -9.09 -5.81
N VAL A 297 -15.32 -8.96 -4.74
CA VAL A 297 -13.86 -8.81 -4.83
C VAL A 297 -13.20 -10.01 -5.54
N PRO A 298 -13.54 -11.28 -5.25
CA PRO A 298 -13.00 -12.42 -5.99
C PRO A 298 -13.31 -12.39 -7.49
N LEU A 299 -14.51 -11.97 -7.89
CA LEU A 299 -14.87 -11.84 -9.31
C LEU A 299 -14.03 -10.77 -10.01
N CYS A 300 -13.88 -9.60 -9.38
CA CYS A 300 -13.04 -8.52 -9.87
C CYS A 300 -11.58 -8.95 -10.02
N ARG A 301 -11.01 -9.55 -8.97
CA ARG A 301 -9.65 -10.10 -8.98
C ARG A 301 -9.45 -11.17 -10.06
N GLN A 302 -10.42 -12.06 -10.23
CA GLN A 302 -10.39 -13.09 -11.27
C GLN A 302 -10.36 -12.47 -12.67
N LEU A 303 -11.18 -11.44 -12.94
CA LEU A 303 -11.18 -10.73 -14.21
C LEU A 303 -9.80 -10.12 -14.49
N LEU A 304 -9.29 -9.31 -13.58
CA LEU A 304 -8.00 -8.62 -13.75
C LEU A 304 -6.85 -9.60 -13.96
N TYR A 305 -6.81 -10.68 -13.20
CA TYR A 305 -5.79 -11.71 -13.35
C TYR A 305 -5.90 -12.45 -14.68
N THR A 306 -7.11 -12.81 -15.12
CA THR A 306 -7.29 -13.52 -16.40
C THR A 306 -6.85 -12.64 -17.58
N LEU A 307 -7.16 -11.34 -17.53
CA LEU A 307 -6.69 -10.36 -18.52
C LEU A 307 -5.15 -10.23 -18.50
N HIS A 308 -4.56 -10.14 -17.30
CA HIS A 308 -3.11 -10.08 -17.13
C HIS A 308 -2.41 -11.31 -17.69
N SER A 309 -2.87 -12.52 -17.37
CA SER A 309 -2.29 -13.76 -17.89
C SER A 309 -2.37 -13.81 -19.42
N LYS A 310 -3.52 -13.45 -20.00
CA LYS A 310 -3.68 -13.44 -21.47
C LYS A 310 -2.72 -12.45 -22.14
N ARG A 311 -2.54 -11.27 -21.53
CA ARG A 311 -1.55 -10.28 -21.98
C ARG A 311 -0.14 -10.83 -21.93
N TYR A 312 0.25 -11.42 -20.81
CA TYR A 312 1.57 -11.97 -20.61
C TYR A 312 1.90 -13.11 -21.59
N ASP A 313 0.93 -13.99 -21.87
CA ASP A 313 1.08 -15.07 -22.86
C ASP A 313 1.36 -14.55 -24.28
N VAL A 314 0.78 -13.41 -24.65
CA VAL A 314 1.00 -12.79 -25.96
C VAL A 314 2.40 -12.16 -26.02
N LEU A 315 2.78 -11.41 -24.98
CA LEU A 315 4.09 -10.74 -24.91
C LEU A 315 5.26 -11.72 -24.95
N THR A 316 5.18 -12.81 -24.18
CA THR A 316 6.23 -13.84 -24.16
C THR A 316 6.39 -14.57 -25.49
N LYS A 317 5.29 -14.79 -26.23
CA LYS A 317 5.31 -15.39 -27.57
C LYS A 317 5.90 -14.46 -28.63
N THR A 318 5.71 -13.15 -28.51
CA THR A 318 6.29 -12.19 -29.45
C THR A 318 7.80 -12.05 -29.29
N ASP A 319 8.30 -12.05 -28.06
CA ASP A 319 9.73 -11.86 -27.78
C ASP A 319 10.57 -13.06 -28.27
N THR A 320 10.03 -14.27 -28.13
CA THR A 320 10.68 -15.50 -28.61
C THR A 320 10.87 -15.51 -30.13
N LYS A 321 10.00 -14.83 -30.89
CA LYS A 321 10.13 -14.71 -32.35
C LYS A 321 11.14 -13.66 -32.78
N ALA A 322 11.30 -12.59 -32.00
CA ALA A 322 12.27 -11.54 -32.29
C ALA A 322 13.72 -12.03 -32.13
N ASN A 323 13.99 -12.83 -31.09
CA ASN A 323 15.34 -13.36 -30.81
C ASN A 323 15.79 -14.49 -31.75
N ARG A 324 14.94 -14.93 -32.69
CA ARG A 324 15.27 -15.96 -33.69
C ARG A 324 15.63 -15.40 -35.06
N LYS A 325 15.62 -14.08 -35.21
CA LYS A 325 16.03 -13.37 -36.43
C LYS A 325 17.37 -12.71 -36.21
#